data_AF-A0A6L3A2D9-F1
#
_entry.id   AF-A0A6L3A2D9-F1
#
_cell.length_a   1.000
_cell.length_b   1.000
_cell.length_c   1.000
_cell.angle_alpha   90.00
_cell.angle_beta   90.00
_cell.angle_gamma   90.00
#
_symmetry.space_group_name_H-M   'P 1'
#
loop_
_entity.id
_entity.type
_entity.pdbx_description
1 polymer ?
#
loop_
_entity_poly.entity_id
_entity_poly.type
_entity_poly.pdbx_seq_one_letter_code
_entity_poly.pdbx_strand_id
1 'polypeptide(L)'
;MNKEMRMKKQGLGVLGLCVMGALVSGCASNKMNMEEMMQAPSRPAELDALNAFTGTWSTSWECTMEGMPEPMKGTGTSVVAWECDTWVLLERFSGSMGEDKFQGIGMWSYDPKSGKYPMRWMDSFGGVGDGTATYDAATRTWTVKGKGSGMQDSVMEGTMRFVDDNTMEWTHTEWNSWKTQKTMSMKGTSRKQ
;
A
#
# COMPACT_ATOMS: atom_id res chain seq x y z
N MET A 1 -46.05 -28.14 43.09
CA MET A 1 -46.98 -29.27 43.32
C MET A 1 -47.84 -29.43 42.07
N ASN A 2 -47.42 -30.30 41.14
CA ASN A 2 -48.12 -31.54 40.73
C ASN A 2 -49.10 -31.26 39.55
N LYS A 3 -49.11 -31.95 38.40
CA LYS A 3 -48.94 -33.38 38.14
C LYS A 3 -48.67 -33.65 36.64
N GLU A 4 -47.80 -34.62 36.39
CA GLU A 4 -47.97 -35.79 35.47
C GLU A 4 -47.91 -35.66 33.94
N MET A 5 -46.92 -36.39 33.43
CA MET A 5 -46.71 -36.96 32.10
C MET A 5 -47.86 -37.87 31.60
N ARG A 6 -47.84 -38.18 30.29
CA ARG A 6 -48.28 -39.51 29.80
C ARG A 6 -47.33 -40.07 28.74
N MET A 7 -46.96 -41.33 28.99
CA MET A 7 -45.99 -42.22 28.31
C MET A 7 -46.30 -42.62 26.85
N LYS A 8 -45.29 -43.16 26.16
CA LYS A 8 -45.38 -44.45 25.42
C LYS A 8 -44.04 -45.19 25.37
N LYS A 9 -44.14 -46.52 25.21
CA LYS A 9 -43.31 -47.63 25.77
C LYS A 9 -42.34 -48.30 24.77
N GLN A 10 -41.55 -49.23 25.33
CA GLN A 10 -40.90 -50.47 24.79
C GLN A 10 -39.38 -50.29 24.56
N GLY A 11 -38.44 -50.92 25.29
CA GLY A 11 -38.22 -52.37 25.57
C GLY A 11 -37.33 -52.93 24.43
N LEU A 12 -36.18 -53.61 24.56
CA LEU A 12 -35.59 -54.54 25.53
C LEU A 12 -34.19 -54.93 24.95
N GLY A 13 -33.18 -55.29 25.76
CA GLY A 13 -32.04 -56.10 25.27
C GLY A 13 -30.64 -55.79 25.83
N VAL A 14 -30.11 -56.71 26.64
CA VAL A 14 -28.78 -56.73 27.27
C VAL A 14 -27.74 -57.39 26.35
N LEU A 15 -26.56 -56.80 26.19
CA LEU A 15 -25.28 -57.41 25.77
C LEU A 15 -24.20 -56.33 25.98
N GLY A 16 -23.10 -56.51 26.72
CA GLY A 16 -22.07 -57.54 26.59
C GLY A 16 -20.76 -56.81 26.26
N LEU A 17 -19.85 -56.75 27.22
CA LEU A 17 -18.56 -56.03 27.18
C LEU A 17 -17.62 -56.60 26.09
N CYS A 18 -17.02 -55.76 25.24
CA CYS A 18 -15.69 -55.98 24.65
C CYS A 18 -15.06 -54.68 24.12
N VAL A 19 -13.81 -54.47 24.51
CA VAL A 19 -12.93 -53.33 24.25
C VAL A 19 -12.36 -53.40 22.84
N MET A 20 -12.28 -52.27 22.13
CA MET A 20 -11.13 -51.77 21.33
C MET A 20 -11.57 -50.90 20.14
N GLY A 21 -10.88 -49.77 19.96
CA GLY A 21 -10.83 -49.04 18.68
C GLY A 21 -11.27 -47.58 18.76
N ALA A 22 -10.42 -46.71 19.30
CA ALA A 22 -10.51 -45.28 19.05
C ALA A 22 -10.31 -45.02 17.54
N LEU A 23 -11.33 -44.47 16.86
CA LEU A 23 -11.16 -43.88 15.54
C LEU A 23 -11.37 -42.37 15.67
N VAL A 24 -10.27 -41.70 16.00
CA VAL A 24 -10.06 -40.28 15.73
C VAL A 24 -9.82 -40.15 14.23
N SER A 25 -10.89 -39.96 13.44
CA SER A 25 -10.79 -39.30 12.14
C SER A 25 -10.82 -37.81 12.46
N GLY A 26 -9.70 -37.11 12.54
CA GLY A 26 -8.77 -36.93 11.43
C GLY A 26 -8.92 -35.48 10.97
N CYS A 27 -8.53 -34.53 11.82
CA CYS A 27 -8.15 -33.21 11.34
C CYS A 27 -6.93 -33.44 10.44
N ALA A 28 -7.15 -33.49 9.13
CA ALA A 28 -6.06 -33.42 8.17
C ALA A 28 -5.42 -32.04 8.32
N SER A 29 -4.48 -31.93 9.26
CA SER A 29 -3.52 -30.85 9.28
C SER A 29 -2.80 -30.93 7.94
N ASN A 30 -3.01 -29.94 7.07
CA ASN A 30 -2.09 -29.65 5.98
C ASN A 30 -0.71 -29.47 6.64
N LYS A 31 0.08 -30.54 6.67
CA LYS A 31 1.49 -30.50 7.00
C LYS A 31 2.16 -29.79 5.83
N MET A 32 2.11 -28.46 5.85
CA MET A 32 3.02 -27.67 5.04
C MET A 32 4.43 -28.13 5.44
N ASN A 33 5.18 -28.55 4.44
CA ASN A 33 6.56 -28.99 4.56
C ASN A 33 7.38 -27.87 5.24
N MET A 34 8.09 -28.18 6.32
CA MET A 34 8.86 -27.19 7.09
C MET A 34 10.02 -26.59 6.28
N GLU A 35 10.63 -27.37 5.38
CA GLU A 35 11.59 -26.87 4.38
C GLU A 35 10.95 -25.88 3.39
N GLU A 36 9.71 -26.12 2.92
CA GLU A 36 8.97 -25.19 2.04
C GLU A 36 8.59 -23.90 2.76
N MET A 37 8.31 -23.96 4.07
CA MET A 37 8.05 -22.77 4.90
C MET A 37 9.32 -21.96 5.22
N MET A 38 10.50 -22.57 5.09
CA MET A 38 11.80 -21.94 5.39
C MET A 38 12.45 -21.30 4.16
N GLN A 39 11.93 -21.54 2.95
CA GLN A 39 12.40 -20.85 1.76
C GLN A 39 11.79 -19.44 1.70
N ALA A 40 12.64 -18.42 1.63
CA ALA A 40 12.19 -17.07 1.33
C ALA A 40 11.44 -17.09 -0.01
N PRO A 41 10.29 -16.39 -0.10
CA PRO A 41 9.54 -16.36 -1.34
C PRO A 41 10.40 -15.76 -2.47
N SER A 42 10.25 -16.26 -3.69
CA SER A 42 10.87 -15.64 -4.86
C SER A 42 10.36 -14.20 -5.03
N ARG A 43 11.28 -13.27 -5.31
CA ARG A 43 10.94 -11.87 -5.56
C ARG A 43 10.12 -11.74 -6.86
N PRO A 44 8.92 -11.13 -6.83
CA PRO A 44 8.12 -10.89 -8.04
C PRO A 44 8.85 -10.02 -9.06
N ALA A 45 8.72 -10.34 -10.35
CA ALA A 45 9.35 -9.58 -11.43
C ALA A 45 8.76 -8.16 -11.59
N GLU A 46 7.52 -7.96 -11.15
CA GLU A 46 6.83 -6.67 -11.20
C GLU A 46 7.51 -5.60 -10.36
N LEU A 47 8.24 -5.98 -9.29
CA LEU A 47 9.08 -5.05 -8.55
C LEU A 47 10.13 -4.39 -9.44
N ASP A 48 10.55 -5.00 -10.54
CA ASP A 48 11.52 -4.39 -11.46
C ASP A 48 10.97 -3.16 -12.19
N ALA A 49 9.65 -2.99 -12.27
CA ALA A 49 9.06 -1.76 -12.79
C ALA A 49 9.48 -0.54 -11.95
N LEU A 50 9.68 -0.73 -10.64
CA LEU A 50 10.11 0.34 -9.73
C LEU A 50 11.58 0.78 -9.95
N ASN A 51 12.38 0.02 -10.71
CA ASN A 51 13.76 0.41 -11.02
C ASN A 51 13.84 1.78 -11.71
N ALA A 52 12.80 2.18 -12.45
CA ALA A 52 12.73 3.49 -13.09
C ALA A 52 12.91 4.65 -12.10
N PHE A 53 12.44 4.50 -10.85
CA PHE A 53 12.55 5.54 -9.82
C PHE A 53 13.93 5.61 -9.16
N THR A 54 14.74 4.56 -9.23
CA THR A 54 16.03 4.52 -8.52
C THR A 54 16.97 5.65 -8.97
N GLY A 55 17.71 6.21 -8.01
CA GLY A 55 18.67 7.28 -8.24
C GLY A 55 18.35 8.57 -7.47
N THR A 56 19.04 9.64 -7.85
CA THR A 56 18.83 10.97 -7.27
C THR A 56 18.13 11.86 -8.29
N TRP A 57 17.08 12.55 -7.86
CA TRP A 57 16.23 13.38 -8.71
C TRP A 57 16.18 14.80 -8.18
N SER A 58 16.28 15.77 -9.08
CA SER A 58 15.96 17.17 -8.81
C SER A 58 14.54 17.45 -9.27
N THR A 59 13.68 17.93 -8.37
CA THR A 59 12.25 18.11 -8.63
C THR A 59 11.87 19.58 -8.52
N SER A 60 11.03 20.06 -9.43
CA SER A 60 10.36 21.36 -9.36
C SER A 60 8.87 21.20 -9.57
N TRP A 61 8.05 21.92 -8.82
CA TRP A 61 6.60 21.82 -8.91
C TRP A 61 5.89 23.14 -8.63
N GLU A 62 4.63 23.17 -9.04
CA GLU A 62 3.65 24.18 -8.65
C GLU A 62 2.58 23.50 -7.79
N CYS A 63 2.18 24.17 -6.71
CA CYS A 63 1.14 23.73 -5.78
C CYS A 63 0.07 24.81 -5.68
N THR A 64 -1.17 24.45 -6.02
CA THR A 64 -2.36 25.27 -5.79
C THR A 64 -3.12 24.70 -4.61
N MET A 65 -3.37 25.52 -3.59
CA MET A 65 -4.14 25.15 -2.42
C MET A 65 -5.45 25.95 -2.37
N GLU A 66 -6.47 25.36 -1.77
CA GLU A 66 -7.72 26.06 -1.51
C GLU A 66 -7.49 27.32 -0.65
N GLY A 67 -8.11 28.44 -1.04
CA GLY A 67 -8.01 29.71 -0.32
C GLY A 67 -6.76 30.55 -0.64
N MET A 68 -5.81 30.00 -1.40
CA MET A 68 -4.63 30.76 -1.85
C MET A 68 -4.84 31.33 -3.25
N PRO A 69 -4.57 32.63 -3.48
CA PRO A 69 -4.84 33.28 -4.76
C PRO A 69 -3.87 32.84 -5.87
N GLU A 70 -2.63 32.51 -5.53
CA GLU A 70 -1.56 32.18 -6.49
C GLU A 70 -0.93 30.82 -6.19
N PRO A 71 -0.53 30.04 -7.21
CA PRO A 71 0.23 28.82 -7.03
C PRO A 71 1.58 29.08 -6.35
N MET A 72 1.90 28.28 -5.34
CA MET A 72 3.22 28.25 -4.73
C MET A 72 4.16 27.41 -5.58
N LYS A 73 5.43 27.80 -5.64
CA LYS A 73 6.47 27.03 -6.31
C LYS A 73 7.33 26.33 -5.28
N GLY A 74 7.72 25.11 -5.61
CA GLY A 74 8.64 24.34 -4.78
C GLY A 74 9.74 23.68 -5.60
N THR A 75 10.84 23.40 -4.90
CA THR A 75 11.97 22.65 -5.44
C THR A 75 12.48 21.67 -4.40
N GLY A 76 13.09 20.57 -4.83
CA GLY A 76 13.57 19.56 -3.93
C GLY A 76 14.45 18.52 -4.59
N THR A 77 14.95 17.62 -3.77
CA THR A 77 15.76 16.48 -4.15
C THR A 77 15.15 15.22 -3.56
N SER A 78 15.00 14.20 -4.40
CA SER A 78 14.58 12.86 -4.00
C SER A 78 15.74 11.90 -4.19
N VAL A 79 16.06 11.12 -3.15
CA VAL A 79 17.03 10.02 -3.22
C VAL A 79 16.26 8.72 -3.04
N VAL A 80 16.27 7.88 -4.07
CA VAL A 80 15.47 6.67 -4.13
C VAL A 80 16.38 5.45 -4.27
N ALA A 81 16.29 4.51 -3.33
CA ALA A 81 17.11 3.31 -3.29
C ALA A 81 16.30 2.09 -2.86
N TRP A 82 16.78 0.91 -3.26
CA TRP A 82 16.26 -0.36 -2.78
C TRP A 82 16.71 -0.64 -1.34
N GLU A 83 15.78 -1.13 -0.54
CA GLU A 83 15.94 -1.55 0.85
C GLU A 83 15.29 -2.93 1.04
N CYS A 84 15.50 -3.53 2.22
CA CYS A 84 14.92 -4.83 2.59
C CYS A 84 15.20 -5.91 1.52
N ASP A 85 16.48 -6.10 1.14
CA ASP A 85 16.89 -7.06 0.11
C ASP A 85 16.15 -6.89 -1.22
N THR A 86 15.96 -5.64 -1.66
CA THR A 86 15.27 -5.24 -2.92
C THR A 86 13.75 -5.48 -2.93
N TRP A 87 13.12 -5.66 -1.77
CA TRP A 87 11.66 -5.78 -1.67
C TRP A 87 10.94 -4.45 -1.51
N VAL A 88 11.63 -3.45 -0.97
CA VAL A 88 11.06 -2.14 -0.67
C VAL A 88 11.89 -1.07 -1.35
N LEU A 89 11.24 -0.21 -2.12
CA LEU A 89 11.88 0.99 -2.64
C LEU A 89 11.61 2.13 -1.65
N LEU A 90 12.68 2.75 -1.17
CA LEU A 90 12.63 3.83 -0.18
C LEU A 90 13.08 5.14 -0.83
N GLU A 91 12.22 6.15 -0.74
CA GLU A 91 12.48 7.53 -1.12
C GLU A 91 12.76 8.36 0.14
N ARG A 92 13.81 9.18 0.07
CA ARG A 92 14.05 10.27 1.01
C ARG A 92 14.00 11.58 0.25
N PHE A 93 13.03 12.42 0.59
CA PHE A 93 12.79 13.69 -0.05
C PHE A 93 13.20 14.86 0.84
N SER A 94 13.87 15.84 0.26
CA SER A 94 14.19 17.12 0.90
C SER A 94 13.85 18.26 -0.06
N GLY A 95 13.01 19.19 0.35
CA GLY A 95 12.61 20.31 -0.49
C GLY A 95 12.24 21.57 0.26
N SER A 96 11.78 22.55 -0.50
CA SER A 96 11.24 23.80 -0.01
C SER A 96 10.05 24.22 -0.85
N MET A 97 9.09 24.88 -0.20
CA MET A 97 7.93 25.50 -0.82
C MET A 97 7.78 26.89 -0.21
N GLY A 98 8.09 27.93 -0.99
CA GLY A 98 8.30 29.26 -0.42
C GLY A 98 9.49 29.28 0.54
N GLU A 99 9.30 29.81 1.76
CA GLU A 99 10.33 29.86 2.80
C GLU A 99 10.39 28.58 3.65
N ASP A 100 9.36 27.74 3.57
CA ASP A 100 9.23 26.56 4.40
C ASP A 100 10.03 25.38 3.84
N LYS A 101 10.79 24.73 4.73
CA LYS A 101 11.51 23.49 4.42
C LYS A 101 10.64 22.28 4.70
N PHE A 102 10.73 21.30 3.81
CA PHE A 102 9.95 20.08 3.87
C PHE A 102 10.86 18.86 3.72
N GLN A 103 10.63 17.84 4.54
CA GLN A 103 11.29 16.54 4.45
C GLN A 103 10.22 15.45 4.37
N GLY A 104 10.45 14.43 3.56
CA GLY A 104 9.52 13.34 3.37
C GLY A 104 10.21 11.99 3.22
N ILE A 105 9.49 10.93 3.56
CA ILE A 105 9.88 9.55 3.33
C ILE A 105 8.75 8.84 2.59
N GLY A 106 9.07 8.29 1.42
CA GLY A 106 8.17 7.47 0.63
C GLY A 106 8.63 6.01 0.66
N MET A 107 7.70 5.07 0.75
CA MET A 107 7.97 3.64 0.66
C MET A 107 7.07 3.02 -0.39
N TRP A 108 7.62 2.13 -1.21
CA TRP A 108 6.89 1.38 -2.22
C TRP A 108 7.25 -0.10 -2.15
N SER A 109 6.28 -0.95 -2.45
CA SER A 109 6.47 -2.40 -2.60
C SER A 109 5.54 -2.94 -3.68
N TYR A 110 5.40 -4.27 -3.76
CA TYR A 110 4.44 -4.93 -4.64
C TYR A 110 3.67 -6.00 -3.86
N ASP A 111 2.36 -6.04 -4.07
CA ASP A 111 1.50 -7.08 -3.53
C ASP A 111 1.02 -8.01 -4.67
N PRO A 112 1.53 -9.24 -4.75
CA PRO A 112 1.16 -10.19 -5.81
C PRO A 112 -0.30 -10.64 -5.74
N LYS A 113 -0.97 -10.49 -4.58
CA LYS A 113 -2.39 -10.86 -4.47
C LYS A 113 -3.29 -9.84 -5.14
N SER A 114 -2.99 -8.55 -5.00
CA SER A 114 -3.78 -7.48 -5.62
C SER A 114 -3.24 -7.03 -6.97
N GLY A 115 -2.00 -7.38 -7.32
CA GLY A 115 -1.34 -6.92 -8.54
C GLY A 115 -1.06 -5.41 -8.53
N LYS A 116 -0.91 -4.83 -7.34
CA LYS A 116 -0.72 -3.39 -7.14
C LYS A 116 0.57 -3.12 -6.37
N TYR A 117 0.98 -1.86 -6.38
CA TYR A 117 2.14 -1.38 -5.65
C TYR A 117 1.68 -0.57 -4.44
N PRO A 118 1.65 -1.15 -3.23
CA PRO A 118 1.37 -0.39 -2.03
C PRO A 118 2.41 0.71 -1.87
N MET A 119 1.95 1.88 -1.43
CA MET A 119 2.82 3.01 -1.10
C MET A 119 2.43 3.63 0.24
N ARG A 120 3.43 4.16 0.94
CA ARG A 120 3.24 4.94 2.15
C ARG A 120 4.12 6.18 2.12
N TRP A 121 3.60 7.27 2.67
CA TRP A 121 4.28 8.56 2.78
C TRP A 121 4.24 9.05 4.21
N MET A 122 5.32 9.68 4.67
CA MET A 122 5.41 10.40 5.95
C MET A 122 6.23 11.68 5.75
N ASP A 123 5.88 12.78 6.40
CA ASP A 123 6.63 14.03 6.27
C ASP A 123 6.80 14.86 7.55
N SER A 124 7.65 15.89 7.45
CA SER A 124 8.01 16.81 8.53
C SER A 124 6.88 17.73 9.00
N PHE A 125 5.75 17.75 8.30
CA PHE A 125 4.55 18.47 8.74
C PHE A 125 3.54 17.53 9.42
N GLY A 126 3.92 16.27 9.67
CA GLY A 126 3.07 15.28 10.30
C GLY A 126 2.06 14.65 9.34
N GLY A 127 2.22 14.87 8.03
CA GLY A 127 1.44 14.18 7.01
C GLY A 127 1.77 12.70 6.97
N VAL A 128 0.74 11.87 6.85
CA VAL A 128 0.86 10.43 6.62
C VAL A 128 -0.05 10.05 5.46
N GLY A 129 0.50 9.40 4.44
CA GLY A 129 -0.22 8.97 3.26
C GLY A 129 -0.18 7.46 3.08
N ASP A 130 -1.30 6.88 2.65
CA ASP A 130 -1.44 5.47 2.34
C ASP A 130 -2.11 5.31 0.98
N GLY A 131 -1.50 4.52 0.09
CA GLY A 131 -2.01 4.37 -1.26
C GLY A 131 -1.62 3.09 -1.94
N THR A 132 -2.12 2.97 -3.17
CA THR A 132 -1.70 1.94 -4.11
C THR A 132 -1.48 2.57 -5.46
N ALA A 133 -0.55 2.01 -6.23
CA ALA A 133 -0.33 2.38 -7.61
C ALA A 133 -0.55 1.19 -8.56
N THR A 134 -0.78 1.53 -9.82
CA THR A 134 -0.75 0.62 -10.97
C THR A 134 0.17 1.19 -12.04
N TYR A 135 0.83 0.33 -12.81
CA TYR A 135 1.75 0.72 -13.87
C TYR A 135 1.24 0.30 -15.24
N ASP A 136 1.21 1.24 -16.18
CA ASP A 136 0.98 1.00 -17.60
C ASP A 136 2.32 1.12 -18.35
N ALA A 137 2.83 -0.02 -18.82
CA ALA A 137 4.09 -0.09 -19.55
C ALA A 137 4.03 0.57 -20.94
N ALA A 138 2.87 0.60 -21.59
CA ALA A 138 2.73 1.18 -22.94
C ALA A 138 2.91 2.69 -22.91
N THR A 139 2.45 3.33 -21.83
CA THR A 139 2.54 4.78 -21.63
C THR A 139 3.61 5.19 -20.62
N ARG A 140 4.35 4.23 -20.04
CA ARG A 140 5.31 4.41 -18.95
C ARG A 140 4.73 5.26 -17.80
N THR A 141 3.47 5.02 -17.47
CA THR A 141 2.70 5.85 -16.53
C THR A 141 2.26 5.06 -15.32
N TRP A 142 2.57 5.58 -14.15
CA TRP A 142 2.05 5.15 -12.86
C TRP A 142 0.80 5.95 -12.54
N THR A 143 -0.24 5.27 -12.06
CA THR A 143 -1.45 5.91 -11.52
C THR A 143 -1.55 5.58 -10.05
N VAL A 144 -1.66 6.60 -9.21
CA VAL A 144 -1.70 6.49 -7.75
C VAL A 144 -3.09 6.87 -7.24
N LYS A 145 -3.58 6.12 -6.27
CA LYS A 145 -4.75 6.48 -5.46
C LYS A 145 -4.49 6.15 -4.01
N GLY A 146 -4.94 7.01 -3.11
CA GLY A 146 -4.74 6.81 -1.69
C GLY A 146 -5.54 7.75 -0.82
N LYS A 147 -5.18 7.77 0.45
CA LYS A 147 -5.71 8.65 1.48
C LYS A 147 -4.55 9.27 2.26
N GLY A 148 -4.73 10.51 2.67
CA GLY A 148 -3.82 11.20 3.56
C GLY A 148 -4.50 11.45 4.91
N SER A 149 -3.69 11.53 5.95
CA SER A 149 -4.04 12.16 7.22
C SER A 149 -2.97 13.19 7.56
N GLY A 150 -3.40 14.28 8.20
CA GLY A 150 -2.57 15.42 8.53
C GLY A 150 -3.41 16.40 9.35
N MET A 151 -3.48 17.67 8.93
CA MET A 151 -4.46 18.60 9.53
C MET A 151 -5.91 18.12 9.38
N GLN A 152 -6.19 17.39 8.30
CA GLN A 152 -7.49 16.77 8.02
C GLN A 152 -7.29 15.52 7.16
N ASP A 153 -8.26 14.60 7.19
CA ASP A 153 -8.26 13.43 6.31
C ASP A 153 -8.53 13.83 4.85
N SER A 154 -7.74 13.31 3.93
CA SER A 154 -7.83 13.61 2.49
C SER A 154 -7.88 12.35 1.63
N VAL A 155 -8.40 12.50 0.41
CA VAL A 155 -8.30 11.50 -0.65
C VAL A 155 -7.36 12.02 -1.72
N MET A 156 -6.36 11.23 -2.08
CA MET A 156 -5.35 11.59 -3.06
C MET A 156 -5.43 10.76 -4.34
N GLU A 157 -5.16 11.40 -5.47
CA GLU A 157 -4.94 10.75 -6.76
C GLU A 157 -3.88 11.48 -7.58
N GLY A 158 -3.14 10.75 -8.39
CA GLY A 158 -2.03 11.33 -9.14
C GLY A 158 -1.50 10.40 -10.22
N THR A 159 -0.62 10.95 -11.05
CA THR A 159 0.11 10.21 -12.07
C THR A 159 1.59 10.53 -12.01
N MET A 160 2.43 9.57 -12.37
CA MET A 160 3.86 9.78 -12.64
C MET A 160 4.19 9.12 -13.97
N ARG A 161 4.56 9.91 -14.96
CA ARG A 161 4.90 9.45 -16.30
C ARG A 161 6.38 9.67 -16.56
N PHE A 162 7.09 8.60 -16.89
CA PHE A 162 8.46 8.68 -17.38
C PHE A 162 8.43 9.01 -18.87
N VAL A 163 8.72 10.27 -19.22
CA VAL A 163 8.80 10.68 -20.63
C VAL A 163 10.08 10.13 -21.28
N ASP A 164 11.12 9.96 -20.47
CA ASP A 164 12.35 9.23 -20.77
C ASP A 164 12.93 8.66 -19.46
N ASP A 165 14.12 8.07 -19.50
CA ASP A 165 14.74 7.39 -18.34
C ASP A 165 15.21 8.36 -17.23
N ASN A 166 15.33 9.65 -17.56
CA ASN A 166 15.88 10.70 -16.71
C ASN A 166 14.89 11.83 -16.45
N THR A 167 13.67 11.76 -17.00
CA THR A 167 12.64 12.81 -16.84
C THR A 167 11.31 12.17 -16.49
N MET A 168 10.77 12.60 -15.35
CA MET A 168 9.45 12.20 -14.86
C MET A 168 8.55 13.42 -14.73
N GLU A 169 7.39 13.37 -15.34
CA GLU A 169 6.31 14.35 -15.15
C GLU A 169 5.26 13.77 -14.22
N TRP A 170 4.78 14.55 -13.27
CA TRP A 170 3.84 14.03 -12.28
C TRP A 170 2.76 15.04 -11.90
N THR A 171 1.64 14.48 -11.45
CA THR A 171 0.50 15.22 -10.90
C THR A 171 0.08 14.59 -9.59
N HIS A 172 -0.43 15.42 -8.69
CA HIS A 172 -1.02 15.01 -7.43
C HIS A 172 -2.22 15.91 -7.14
N THR A 173 -3.33 15.33 -6.75
CA THR A 173 -4.54 16.07 -6.39
C THR A 173 -5.05 15.51 -5.09
N GLU A 174 -5.30 16.39 -4.14
CA GLU A 174 -5.99 16.04 -2.90
C GLU A 174 -7.37 16.67 -2.86
N TRP A 175 -8.26 15.90 -2.27
CA TRP A 175 -9.62 16.27 -1.99
C TRP A 175 -9.89 16.10 -0.50
N ASN A 176 -10.93 16.75 0.00
CA ASN A 176 -11.50 16.38 1.30
C ASN A 176 -11.93 14.89 1.31
N SER A 177 -12.20 14.35 2.50
CA SER A 177 -12.53 12.93 2.68
C SER A 177 -13.72 12.44 1.83
N TRP A 178 -14.64 13.36 1.49
CA TRP A 178 -15.85 13.07 0.71
C TRP A 178 -15.66 13.24 -0.81
N LYS A 179 -14.47 13.64 -1.25
CA LYS A 179 -14.13 13.97 -2.64
C LYS A 179 -15.08 14.99 -3.27
N THR A 180 -15.57 15.95 -2.48
CA THR A 180 -16.49 17.00 -2.95
C THR A 180 -15.78 18.31 -3.27
N GLN A 181 -14.61 18.53 -2.67
CA GLN A 181 -13.83 19.75 -2.82
C GLN A 181 -12.36 19.41 -2.97
N LYS A 182 -11.72 20.00 -3.98
CA LYS A 182 -10.28 19.89 -4.19
C LYS A 182 -9.58 20.82 -3.21
N THR A 183 -8.76 20.27 -2.34
CA THR A 183 -8.02 21.02 -1.33
C THR A 183 -6.62 21.39 -1.79
N MET A 184 -6.03 20.55 -2.66
CA MET A 184 -4.70 20.78 -3.22
C MET A 184 -4.58 20.19 -4.63
N SER A 185 -3.83 20.86 -5.50
CA SER A 185 -3.40 20.36 -6.80
C SER A 185 -1.93 20.67 -6.99
N MET A 186 -1.15 19.66 -7.38
CA MET A 186 0.26 19.81 -7.68
C MET A 186 0.56 19.20 -9.05
N LYS A 187 1.52 19.80 -9.73
CA LYS A 187 2.15 19.25 -10.93
C LYS A 187 3.63 19.58 -10.90
N GLY A 188 4.46 18.68 -11.37
CA GLY A 188 5.88 18.88 -11.36
C GLY A 188 6.64 18.05 -12.36
N THR A 189 7.94 18.32 -12.41
CA THR A 189 8.91 17.59 -13.19
C THR A 189 10.07 17.23 -12.29
N SER A 190 10.48 15.97 -12.36
CA SER A 190 11.68 15.45 -11.71
C SER A 190 12.69 15.07 -12.77
N ARG A 191 13.95 15.45 -12.60
CA ARG A 191 15.06 15.13 -13.50
C ARG A 191 16.15 14.38 -12.74
N LYS A 192 16.57 13.22 -13.27
CA LYS A 192 17.65 12.43 -12.69
C LYS A 192 18.98 13.20 -12.81
N GLN A 193 19.77 13.18 -11.75
CA GLN A 193 21.09 13.81 -11.68
C GLN A 193 22.17 12.96 -12.36
#